data_AF-A0A2U1MGK4-F1
#
_entry.id   AF-A0A2U1MGK4-F1
#
_cell.length_a   1.000
_cell.length_b   1.000
_cell.length_c   1.000
_cell.angle_alpha   90.00
_cell.angle_beta   90.00
_cell.angle_gamma   90.00
#
_symmetry.space_group_name_H-M   'P 1'
#
loop_
_entity.id
_entity.type
_entity.pdbx_description
1 polymer ?
#
loop_
_entity_poly.entity_id
_entity_poly.type
_entity_poly.pdbx_seq_one_letter_code
_entity_poly.pdbx_strand_id
1 'polypeptide(L)'
;MAVAELSPATSFTSSQSSYVAPSARLSYHRRLSFQHVPRTVSTGIRCSVTSDKIQAPGVINDGKTKQDCYGVFCLTYDLKAEEKTKSWKKMINVAVSGAAGMISNHLLFKLASGEVFGPDQPIALKLLGSERSFGALEGVAMELEDSLFPLLREVSIGIDPYEVFENAEWALLIGAKPRGPGMERAALLDINGQIFVEQGKALNAVASRNVKVMVVGNPCNTNALICMKNAPNIPAKNFHALTRLDENRAKCQLALKAGVFYDKVSNVTIWGNHSTTQVPDFLNAKIHGIPVPEVIRDRKWLEEEFTQVVQTVSVI
;
A
#
# COMPACT_ATOMS: atom_id res chain seq x y z
N MET A 1 42.23 35.75 12.60
CA MET A 1 43.11 34.58 12.49
C MET A 1 42.68 33.78 11.28
N ALA A 2 43.61 33.60 10.34
CA ALA A 2 43.64 32.69 9.19
C ALA A 2 42.40 32.60 8.27
N VAL A 3 42.51 33.34 7.17
CA VAL A 3 41.93 33.11 5.84
C VAL A 3 42.94 32.29 5.03
N ALA A 4 42.50 31.33 4.21
CA ALA A 4 43.17 30.84 2.99
C ALA A 4 42.36 29.65 2.41
N GLU A 5 42.32 29.33 1.12
CA GLU A 5 42.40 30.05 -0.16
C GLU A 5 42.11 28.98 -1.24
N LEU A 6 41.78 29.43 -2.45
CA LEU A 6 41.32 28.64 -3.60
C LEU A 6 42.47 28.12 -4.49
N SER A 7 42.21 26.97 -5.16
CA SER A 7 42.58 26.62 -6.56
C SER A 7 44.04 26.22 -6.91
N PRO A 8 44.38 25.77 -8.15
CA PRO A 8 43.76 24.78 -9.06
C PRO A 8 44.77 23.86 -9.84
N ALA A 9 44.23 23.01 -10.75
CA ALA A 9 44.70 22.74 -12.13
C ALA A 9 45.44 21.42 -12.53
N THR A 10 44.88 20.77 -13.59
CA THR A 10 45.51 20.19 -14.82
C THR A 10 46.55 19.04 -14.72
N SER A 11 46.72 18.05 -15.61
CA SER A 11 46.11 17.61 -16.89
C SER A 11 46.82 16.36 -17.47
N PHE A 12 46.16 15.64 -18.40
CA PHE A 12 46.66 14.96 -19.62
C PHE A 12 47.33 13.55 -19.69
N THR A 13 46.76 12.77 -20.63
CA THR A 13 47.31 11.83 -21.66
C THR A 13 47.78 10.37 -21.39
N SER A 14 47.12 9.43 -22.10
CA SER A 14 47.60 8.34 -23.01
C SER A 14 48.66 7.33 -22.51
N SER A 15 48.80 6.08 -22.93
CA SER A 15 48.14 5.12 -23.84
C SER A 15 48.97 3.81 -23.79
N GLN A 16 48.40 2.72 -24.33
CA GLN A 16 49.05 1.53 -24.89
C GLN A 16 49.08 0.21 -24.11
N SER A 17 48.94 -0.82 -24.96
CA SER A 17 48.66 -2.23 -24.81
C SER A 17 49.92 -3.05 -25.06
N SER A 18 50.05 -4.23 -24.43
CA SER A 18 50.69 -5.44 -25.00
C SER A 18 50.35 -6.63 -24.08
N TYR A 19 49.53 -7.61 -24.47
CA TYR A 19 49.76 -8.78 -25.34
C TYR A 19 50.46 -10.00 -24.69
N VAL A 20 49.80 -11.16 -24.88
CA VAL A 20 50.31 -12.56 -24.98
C VAL A 20 50.18 -13.50 -23.75
N ALA A 21 49.22 -14.43 -23.86
CA ALA A 21 49.14 -15.77 -23.23
C ALA A 21 49.90 -16.82 -24.11
N PRO A 22 49.80 -18.18 -24.01
CA PRO A 22 49.09 -19.07 -23.08
C PRO A 22 49.88 -20.37 -22.73
N SER A 23 49.18 -21.39 -22.17
CA SER A 23 49.37 -22.87 -22.29
C SER A 23 49.56 -23.59 -20.95
N ALA A 24 49.04 -24.79 -20.64
CA ALA A 24 47.91 -25.63 -21.08
C ALA A 24 47.93 -26.91 -20.20
N ARG A 25 46.74 -27.44 -19.82
CA ARG A 25 46.31 -28.87 -19.86
C ARG A 25 47.13 -29.94 -19.05
N LEU A 26 46.62 -31.09 -18.57
CA LEU A 26 45.42 -31.93 -18.77
C LEU A 26 45.29 -32.93 -17.58
N SER A 27 44.04 -33.24 -17.23
CA SER A 27 43.40 -34.46 -16.65
C SER A 27 44.15 -35.80 -16.47
N TYR A 28 43.73 -36.62 -15.47
CA TYR A 28 42.96 -37.89 -15.64
C TYR A 28 42.59 -38.63 -14.31
N HIS A 29 41.40 -39.25 -14.29
CA HIS A 29 40.80 -40.42 -13.56
C HIS A 29 41.42 -40.98 -12.24
N ARG A 30 40.69 -41.61 -11.29
CA ARG A 30 39.73 -42.73 -11.42
C ARG A 30 39.03 -43.06 -10.06
N ARG A 31 37.91 -43.80 -10.16
CA ARG A 31 36.96 -44.36 -9.16
C ARG A 31 37.59 -45.23 -8.02
N LEU A 32 36.87 -45.40 -6.89
CA LEU A 32 36.19 -46.66 -6.47
C LEU A 32 35.66 -46.66 -5.00
N SER A 33 34.35 -46.86 -4.88
CA SER A 33 33.51 -47.69 -3.97
C SER A 33 33.96 -48.35 -2.64
N PHE A 34 33.03 -48.25 -1.67
CA PHE A 34 32.44 -49.24 -0.70
C PHE A 34 33.31 -50.05 0.29
N GLN A 35 32.91 -50.06 1.59
CA GLN A 35 32.26 -51.23 2.25
C GLN A 35 31.89 -51.02 3.75
N HIS A 36 31.06 -51.95 4.23
CA HIS A 36 30.21 -52.04 5.42
C HIS A 36 30.79 -53.00 6.48
N VAL A 37 30.56 -52.83 7.80
CA VAL A 37 30.53 -53.91 8.82
C VAL A 37 29.81 -53.45 10.13
N PRO A 38 29.35 -54.33 11.07
CA PRO A 38 27.94 -54.44 11.44
C PRO A 38 27.63 -54.39 12.97
N ARG A 39 26.33 -54.60 13.28
CA ARG A 39 25.64 -54.71 14.57
C ARG A 39 26.22 -55.70 15.60
N THR A 40 25.96 -55.41 16.88
CA THR A 40 25.79 -56.39 17.97
C THR A 40 24.47 -56.16 18.72
N VAL A 41 23.94 -57.25 19.27
CA VAL A 41 22.64 -57.46 19.94
C VAL A 41 22.93 -57.97 21.35
N SER A 42 22.17 -57.57 22.38
CA SER A 42 21.28 -58.45 23.17
C SER A 42 20.77 -57.83 24.50
N THR A 43 19.48 -58.12 24.81
CA THR A 43 18.86 -58.47 26.12
C THR A 43 19.08 -57.53 27.32
N GLY A 44 18.10 -56.99 28.04
CA GLY A 44 16.71 -57.40 28.30
C GLY A 44 16.55 -57.76 29.78
N ILE A 45 15.96 -56.87 30.61
CA ILE A 45 15.39 -57.20 31.94
C ILE A 45 14.12 -56.35 32.13
N ARG A 46 13.06 -56.99 32.64
CA ARG A 46 11.71 -56.46 32.85
C ARG A 46 11.43 -56.44 34.36
N CYS A 47 10.91 -55.34 34.90
CA CYS A 47 10.25 -55.29 36.21
C CYS A 47 8.96 -54.47 36.12
N SER A 48 7.92 -55.00 36.76
CA SER A 48 6.53 -54.54 36.79
C SER A 48 6.26 -53.53 37.90
N VAL A 49 5.52 -52.45 37.63
CA VAL A 49 4.78 -51.67 38.63
C VAL A 49 3.43 -51.23 38.07
N THR A 50 2.43 -51.29 38.94
CA THR A 50 0.99 -51.13 38.76
C THR A 50 0.53 -49.73 38.37
N SER A 51 -0.70 -49.70 37.83
CA SER A 51 -1.44 -48.57 37.29
C SER A 51 -1.65 -47.43 38.30
N ASP A 52 -1.10 -46.27 38.01
CA ASP A 52 -1.65 -44.99 38.46
C ASP A 52 -1.67 -44.01 37.29
N LYS A 53 -2.82 -43.35 37.15
CA LYS A 53 -3.15 -42.43 36.05
C LYS A 53 -2.18 -41.25 36.03
N ILE A 54 -1.35 -41.19 35.00
CA ILE A 54 -0.73 -39.94 34.54
C ILE A 54 -1.15 -39.79 33.08
N GLN A 55 -2.18 -38.98 32.84
CA GLN A 55 -2.47 -38.48 31.50
C GLN A 55 -1.28 -37.64 31.05
N ALA A 56 -0.55 -38.13 30.05
CA ALA A 56 0.31 -37.26 29.25
C ALA A 56 -0.55 -36.12 28.70
N PRO A 57 -0.08 -34.86 28.71
CA PRO A 57 -0.83 -33.77 28.11
C PRO A 57 -1.04 -34.12 26.65
N GLY A 58 -2.31 -34.25 26.28
CA GLY A 58 -2.71 -34.51 24.91
C GLY A 58 -2.06 -33.46 24.02
N VAL A 59 -1.40 -33.92 22.97
CA VAL A 59 -1.01 -33.07 21.85
C VAL A 59 -2.31 -32.50 21.30
N ILE A 60 -2.61 -31.27 21.68
CA ILE A 60 -3.58 -30.45 20.98
C ILE A 60 -2.97 -30.27 19.60
N ASN A 61 -3.56 -30.96 18.61
CA ASN A 61 -3.43 -30.53 17.24
C ASN A 61 -4.07 -29.14 17.18
N ASP A 62 -3.26 -28.10 17.34
CA ASP A 62 -3.61 -26.74 16.95
C ASP A 62 -3.76 -26.77 15.42
N GLY A 63 -4.95 -27.17 14.97
CA GLY A 63 -5.48 -26.60 13.75
C GLY A 63 -5.54 -25.11 14.00
N LYS A 64 -4.50 -24.39 13.58
CA LYS A 64 -4.45 -22.93 13.64
C LYS A 64 -5.64 -22.41 12.83
N THR A 65 -6.75 -22.17 13.50
CA THR A 65 -7.78 -21.26 13.01
C THR A 65 -7.10 -19.90 12.99
N LYS A 66 -6.64 -19.48 11.81
CA LYS A 66 -5.95 -18.21 11.61
C LYS A 66 -6.87 -17.10 12.12
N GLN A 67 -6.42 -16.35 13.11
CA GLN A 67 -7.24 -15.33 13.73
C GLN A 67 -7.11 -14.04 12.91
N ASP A 68 -8.12 -13.74 12.10
CA ASP A 68 -8.21 -12.55 11.25
C ASP A 68 -8.51 -11.27 12.05
N CYS A 69 -8.03 -11.15 13.28
CA CYS A 69 -8.31 -10.03 14.17
C CYS A 69 -7.07 -9.69 15.03
N TYR A 70 -7.01 -8.46 15.54
CA TYR A 70 -5.92 -7.95 16.37
C TYR A 70 -6.42 -7.48 17.74
N GLY A 71 -5.68 -7.79 18.82
CA GLY A 71 -5.90 -7.21 20.14
C GLY A 71 -7.35 -7.27 20.64
N VAL A 72 -7.87 -6.13 21.10
CA VAL A 72 -9.25 -5.99 21.60
C VAL A 72 -10.31 -6.32 20.53
N PHE A 73 -9.97 -6.19 19.25
CA PHE A 73 -10.89 -6.48 18.13
C PHE A 73 -11.14 -7.98 17.93
N CYS A 74 -10.41 -8.85 18.61
CA CYS A 74 -10.71 -10.28 18.68
C CYS A 74 -11.76 -10.64 19.72
N LEU A 75 -12.08 -9.72 20.64
CA LEU A 75 -13.09 -9.96 21.64
C LEU A 75 -14.45 -9.90 20.96
N THR A 76 -15.21 -10.99 21.08
CA THR A 76 -16.52 -11.12 20.47
C THR A 76 -17.45 -10.06 21.04
N TYR A 77 -17.70 -9.01 20.26
CA TYR A 77 -18.94 -8.27 20.40
C TYR A 77 -20.05 -9.19 19.89
N ASP A 78 -20.70 -9.89 20.82
CA ASP A 78 -21.78 -10.80 20.45
C ASP A 78 -22.94 -9.98 19.87
N LEU A 79 -22.96 -9.83 18.54
CA LEU A 79 -24.03 -9.15 17.81
C LEU A 79 -25.40 -9.78 18.06
N LYS A 80 -25.47 -10.95 18.73
CA LYS A 80 -26.70 -11.60 19.16
C LYS A 80 -27.12 -11.21 20.58
N ALA A 81 -26.20 -10.77 21.45
CA ALA A 81 -26.48 -10.34 22.81
C ALA A 81 -26.36 -8.81 22.92
N GLU A 82 -27.50 -8.14 22.71
CA GLU A 82 -27.81 -6.81 23.25
C GLU A 82 -26.80 -5.66 23.01
N GLU A 83 -26.72 -5.22 21.75
CA GLU A 83 -26.90 -3.81 21.33
C GLU A 83 -26.56 -3.72 19.83
N LYS A 84 -27.42 -4.30 18.98
CA LYS A 84 -27.50 -3.74 17.64
C LYS A 84 -28.04 -2.33 17.84
N THR A 85 -27.18 -1.33 17.70
CA THR A 85 -27.61 0.01 17.32
C THR A 85 -28.52 -0.18 16.11
N LYS A 86 -29.84 -0.17 16.32
CA LYS A 86 -30.83 -0.48 15.27
C LYS A 86 -30.71 0.44 14.05
N SER A 87 -29.94 1.53 14.19
CA SER A 87 -29.57 2.50 13.18
C SER A 87 -28.38 2.09 12.28
N TRP A 88 -27.53 1.15 12.67
CA TRP A 88 -26.33 0.83 11.89
C TRP A 88 -26.63 0.05 10.61
N LYS A 89 -25.94 0.42 9.55
CA LYS A 89 -25.93 -0.30 8.27
C LYS A 89 -25.15 -1.61 8.38
N LYS A 90 -25.20 -2.42 7.33
CA LYS A 90 -24.35 -3.61 7.20
C LYS A 90 -22.88 -3.19 7.20
N MET A 91 -22.06 -3.85 8.01
CA MET A 91 -20.62 -3.60 8.08
C MET A 91 -19.93 -3.75 6.71
N ILE A 92 -18.93 -2.90 6.46
CA ILE A 92 -18.14 -2.87 5.23
C ILE A 92 -16.69 -3.26 5.54
N ASN A 93 -16.11 -4.12 4.71
CA ASN A 93 -14.69 -4.50 4.79
C ASN A 93 -13.83 -3.55 3.96
N VAL A 94 -12.86 -2.89 4.58
CA VAL A 94 -11.98 -1.91 3.95
C VAL A 94 -10.53 -2.37 4.07
N ALA A 95 -9.93 -2.76 2.95
CA ALA A 95 -8.52 -3.10 2.88
C ALA A 95 -7.66 -1.86 2.58
N VAL A 96 -6.53 -1.73 3.25
CA VAL A 96 -5.59 -0.61 3.07
C VAL A 96 -4.17 -1.15 2.89
N SER A 97 -3.53 -0.91 1.74
CA SER A 97 -2.12 -1.26 1.53
C SER A 97 -1.19 -0.10 1.86
N GLY A 98 0.03 -0.40 2.31
CA GLY A 98 0.91 0.63 2.86
C GLY A 98 0.36 1.20 4.17
N ALA A 99 -0.32 0.37 4.96
CA ALA A 99 -1.06 0.78 6.14
C ALA A 99 -0.18 1.36 7.26
N ALA A 100 1.13 1.06 7.28
CA ALA A 100 2.11 1.65 8.19
C ALA A 100 2.72 2.98 7.68
N GLY A 101 2.22 3.53 6.56
CA GLY A 101 2.71 4.76 5.96
C GLY A 101 2.04 6.02 6.52
N MET A 102 2.66 7.20 6.31
CA MET A 102 2.18 8.47 6.85
C MET A 102 0.76 8.85 6.40
N ILE A 103 0.39 8.57 5.14
CA ILE A 103 -0.96 8.81 4.63
C ILE A 103 -1.97 7.94 5.41
N SER A 104 -1.63 6.67 5.59
CA SER A 104 -2.47 5.70 6.30
C SER A 104 -2.66 6.09 7.77
N ASN A 105 -1.60 6.56 8.45
CA ASN A 105 -1.70 7.04 9.84
C ASN A 105 -2.72 8.18 10.04
N HIS A 106 -3.07 8.92 9.00
CA HIS A 106 -4.16 9.91 9.08
C HIS A 106 -5.49 9.34 8.60
N LEU A 107 -5.46 8.60 7.50
CA LEU A 107 -6.66 8.06 6.86
C LEU A 107 -7.39 7.05 7.74
N LEU A 108 -6.67 6.16 8.42
CA LEU A 108 -7.26 5.07 9.20
C LEU A 108 -8.17 5.60 10.32
N PHE A 109 -7.75 6.66 11.01
CA PHE A 109 -8.54 7.27 12.08
C PHE A 109 -9.77 8.01 11.54
N LYS A 110 -9.70 8.58 10.33
CA LYS A 110 -10.86 9.19 9.64
C LYS A 110 -11.87 8.13 9.15
N LEU A 111 -11.37 6.96 8.75
CA LEU A 111 -12.23 5.82 8.44
C LEU A 111 -12.91 5.32 9.71
N ALA A 112 -12.14 5.09 10.77
CA ALA A 112 -12.62 4.55 12.04
C ALA A 112 -13.63 5.48 12.76
N SER A 113 -13.46 6.81 12.64
CA SER A 113 -14.38 7.78 13.23
C SER A 113 -15.73 7.88 12.51
N GLY A 114 -15.86 7.30 11.32
CA GLY A 114 -17.05 7.43 10.48
C GLY A 114 -17.10 8.69 9.62
N GLU A 115 -16.04 9.51 9.59
CA GLU A 115 -15.98 10.73 8.75
C GLU A 115 -16.14 10.40 7.25
N VAL A 116 -15.65 9.24 6.81
CA VAL A 116 -15.64 8.85 5.40
C VAL A 116 -16.97 8.22 4.96
N PHE A 117 -17.49 7.26 5.72
CA PHE A 117 -18.66 6.46 5.32
C PHE A 117 -19.96 6.86 6.03
N GLY A 118 -19.88 7.76 7.02
CA GLY A 118 -21.01 8.23 7.82
C GLY A 118 -21.02 7.64 9.23
N PRO A 119 -21.74 8.30 10.17
CA PRO A 119 -21.76 7.94 11.58
C PRO A 119 -22.57 6.67 11.91
N ASP A 120 -23.24 6.08 10.91
CA ASP A 120 -24.08 4.88 11.02
C ASP A 120 -23.50 3.67 10.27
N GLN A 121 -22.26 3.77 9.79
CA GLN A 121 -21.62 2.76 8.95
C GLN A 121 -20.47 2.07 9.69
N PRO A 122 -20.70 0.89 10.32
CA PRO A 122 -19.61 0.13 10.91
C PRO A 122 -18.65 -0.38 9.83
N ILE A 123 -17.36 -0.49 10.18
CA ILE A 123 -16.30 -0.94 9.28
C ILE A 123 -15.39 -1.98 9.93
N ALA A 124 -14.79 -2.81 9.09
CA ALA A 124 -13.66 -3.68 9.41
C ALA A 124 -12.43 -3.22 8.60
N LEU A 125 -11.31 -2.95 9.27
CA LEU A 125 -10.06 -2.54 8.64
C LEU A 125 -9.13 -3.75 8.44
N LYS A 126 -8.75 -3.99 7.19
CA LYS A 126 -7.79 -5.04 6.81
C LYS A 126 -6.49 -4.38 6.32
N LEU A 127 -5.46 -4.41 7.15
CA LEU A 127 -4.26 -3.60 6.98
C LEU A 127 -3.12 -4.42 6.37
N LEU A 128 -2.74 -4.08 5.13
CA LEU A 128 -1.66 -4.72 4.39
C LEU A 128 -0.37 -3.90 4.53
N GLY A 129 0.64 -4.50 5.15
CA GLY A 129 1.99 -3.96 5.25
C GLY A 129 3.00 -4.71 4.38
N SER A 130 4.27 -4.61 4.79
CA SER A 130 5.39 -5.37 4.25
C SER A 130 6.15 -5.99 5.41
N GLU A 131 6.96 -7.02 5.15
CA GLU A 131 7.83 -7.63 6.19
C GLU A 131 8.67 -6.58 6.92
N ARG A 132 9.23 -5.62 6.17
CA ARG A 132 10.07 -4.54 6.73
C ARG A 132 9.30 -3.60 7.66
N SER A 133 8.00 -3.42 7.44
CA SER A 133 7.18 -2.45 8.16
C SER A 133 6.20 -3.12 9.13
N PHE A 134 6.35 -4.41 9.42
CA PHE A 134 5.38 -5.13 10.23
C PHE A 134 5.29 -4.59 11.67
N GLY A 135 6.43 -4.30 12.32
CA GLY A 135 6.41 -3.69 13.65
C GLY A 135 5.75 -2.30 13.70
N ALA A 136 5.88 -1.51 12.62
CA ALA A 136 5.15 -0.24 12.51
C ALA A 136 3.65 -0.45 12.27
N LEU A 137 3.28 -1.53 11.56
CA LEU A 137 1.89 -1.91 11.35
C LEU A 137 1.21 -2.35 12.65
N GLU A 138 1.93 -3.07 13.51
CA GLU A 138 1.49 -3.41 14.87
C GLU A 138 1.25 -2.14 15.70
N GLY A 139 2.20 -1.19 15.66
CA GLY A 139 2.03 0.10 16.35
C GLY A 139 0.77 0.85 15.91
N VAL A 140 0.48 0.89 14.61
CA VAL A 140 -0.76 1.51 14.10
C VAL A 140 -2.01 0.77 14.60
N ALA A 141 -1.99 -0.57 14.68
CA ALA A 141 -3.11 -1.33 15.22
C ALA A 141 -3.31 -1.08 16.73
N MET A 142 -2.22 -0.91 17.49
CA MET A 142 -2.25 -0.51 18.89
C MET A 142 -2.87 0.89 19.07
N GLU A 143 -2.52 1.85 18.21
CA GLU A 143 -3.15 3.18 18.28
C GLU A 143 -4.65 3.13 17.95
N LEU A 144 -5.07 2.23 17.05
CA LEU A 144 -6.49 2.03 16.70
C LEU A 144 -7.30 1.41 17.84
N GLU A 145 -6.75 0.45 18.60
CA GLU A 145 -7.42 -0.10 19.80
C GLU A 145 -7.56 0.96 20.89
N ASP A 146 -6.52 1.75 21.14
CA ASP A 146 -6.51 2.82 22.15
C ASP A 146 -7.49 3.96 21.81
N SER A 147 -7.90 4.07 20.55
CA SER A 147 -8.81 5.13 20.09
C SER A 147 -10.29 4.89 20.39
N LEU A 148 -10.67 3.65 20.76
CA LEU A 148 -12.04 3.30 21.18
C LEU A 148 -13.14 3.71 20.19
N PHE A 149 -12.88 3.66 18.88
CA PHE A 149 -13.88 4.02 17.88
C PHE A 149 -15.01 2.99 17.80
N PRO A 150 -16.27 3.37 18.08
CA PRO A 150 -17.37 2.40 18.13
C PRO A 150 -17.70 1.78 16.75
N LEU A 151 -17.46 2.52 15.67
CA LEU A 151 -17.69 2.06 14.30
C LEU A 151 -16.57 1.14 13.79
N LEU A 152 -15.40 1.13 14.41
CA LEU A 152 -14.31 0.23 14.08
C LEU A 152 -14.53 -1.10 14.80
N ARG A 153 -15.06 -2.08 14.06
CA ARG A 153 -15.51 -3.35 14.65
C ARG A 153 -14.45 -4.42 14.65
N GLU A 154 -13.65 -4.43 13.60
CA GLU A 154 -12.60 -5.42 13.38
C GLU A 154 -11.36 -4.72 12.82
N VAL A 155 -10.19 -5.12 13.30
CA VAL A 155 -8.90 -4.76 12.71
C VAL A 155 -8.11 -6.04 12.52
N SER A 156 -7.58 -6.24 11.33
CA SER A 156 -6.64 -7.31 11.02
C SER A 156 -5.41 -6.75 10.33
N ILE A 157 -4.25 -7.33 10.61
CA ILE A 157 -2.98 -6.91 10.02
C ILE A 157 -2.30 -8.09 9.33
N GLY A 158 -1.63 -7.84 8.21
CA GLY A 158 -0.94 -8.88 7.48
C GLY A 158 0.00 -8.36 6.41
N ILE A 159 0.74 -9.27 5.79
CA ILE A 159 1.67 -9.00 4.69
C ILE A 159 1.30 -9.75 3.40
N ASP A 160 0.39 -10.72 3.49
CA ASP A 160 -0.11 -11.47 2.34
C ASP A 160 -1.37 -10.79 1.78
N PRO A 161 -1.35 -10.28 0.53
CA PRO A 161 -2.52 -9.66 -0.06
C PRO A 161 -3.69 -10.63 -0.26
N TYR A 162 -3.48 -11.94 -0.41
CA TYR A 162 -4.58 -12.91 -0.56
C TYR A 162 -5.36 -13.11 0.75
N GLU A 163 -4.71 -12.87 1.88
CA GLU A 163 -5.36 -12.95 3.20
C GLU A 163 -6.00 -11.60 3.54
N VAL A 164 -5.24 -10.51 3.39
CA VAL A 164 -5.71 -9.17 3.78
C VAL A 164 -6.85 -8.69 2.87
N PHE A 165 -6.88 -9.05 1.59
CA PHE A 165 -7.94 -8.62 0.67
C PHE A 165 -9.18 -9.50 0.69
N GLU A 166 -9.21 -10.55 1.49
CA GLU A 166 -10.35 -11.45 1.56
C GLU A 166 -11.63 -10.67 1.89
N ASN A 167 -12.67 -10.86 1.08
CA ASN A 167 -13.98 -10.21 1.22
C ASN A 167 -13.93 -8.67 1.28
N ALA A 168 -12.85 -8.01 0.84
CA ALA A 168 -12.76 -6.56 0.81
C ALA A 168 -13.82 -5.96 -0.12
N GLU A 169 -14.53 -4.92 0.35
CA GLU A 169 -15.51 -4.14 -0.42
C GLU A 169 -14.93 -2.81 -0.89
N TRP A 170 -13.93 -2.29 -0.15
CA TRP A 170 -13.05 -1.21 -0.56
C TRP A 170 -11.59 -1.64 -0.46
N ALA A 171 -10.78 -1.27 -1.44
CA ALA A 171 -9.34 -1.48 -1.44
C ALA A 171 -8.62 -0.15 -1.70
N LEU A 172 -8.01 0.41 -0.65
CA LEU A 172 -7.27 1.68 -0.69
C LEU A 172 -5.78 1.37 -0.84
N LEU A 173 -5.30 1.40 -2.08
CA LEU A 173 -3.96 0.94 -2.44
C LEU A 173 -2.96 2.10 -2.40
N ILE A 174 -2.43 2.37 -1.20
CA ILE A 174 -1.51 3.49 -0.94
C ILE A 174 -0.05 3.04 -1.07
N GLY A 175 0.25 1.80 -0.64
CA GLY A 175 1.60 1.26 -0.64
C GLY A 175 2.20 1.14 -2.04
N ALA A 176 3.28 1.87 -2.27
CA ALA A 176 4.16 1.74 -3.43
C ALA A 176 5.60 2.04 -3.01
N LYS A 177 6.57 1.52 -3.77
CA LYS A 177 7.98 1.84 -3.54
C LYS A 177 8.24 3.28 -3.95
N PRO A 178 8.84 4.12 -3.06
CA PRO A 178 9.22 5.47 -3.42
C PRO A 178 10.38 5.45 -4.43
N ARG A 179 10.51 6.54 -5.19
CA ARG A 179 11.63 6.70 -6.12
C ARG A 179 12.94 6.83 -5.34
N GLY A 180 13.87 5.90 -5.58
CA GLY A 180 15.20 5.94 -4.96
C GLY A 180 16.16 6.93 -5.64
N PRO A 181 17.28 7.30 -5.00
CA PRO A 181 18.33 8.10 -5.61
C PRO A 181 18.85 7.44 -6.90
N GLY A 182 18.93 8.21 -7.99
CA GLY A 182 19.39 7.71 -9.31
C GLY A 182 18.45 6.71 -9.99
N MET A 183 17.23 6.50 -9.48
CA MET A 183 16.28 5.56 -10.08
C MET A 183 15.65 6.15 -11.35
N GLU A 184 15.80 5.42 -12.45
CA GLU A 184 15.14 5.71 -13.71
C GLU A 184 13.62 5.53 -13.62
N ARG A 185 12.87 6.34 -14.39
CA ARG A 185 11.39 6.28 -14.40
C ARG A 185 10.87 4.89 -14.79
N ALA A 186 11.52 4.24 -15.74
CA ALA A 186 11.17 2.89 -16.19
C ALA A 186 11.32 1.85 -15.07
N ALA A 187 12.39 1.94 -14.27
CA ALA A 187 12.61 1.03 -13.14
C ALA A 187 11.55 1.21 -12.04
N LEU A 188 11.14 2.46 -11.76
CA LEU A 188 10.04 2.72 -10.82
C LEU A 188 8.72 2.11 -11.29
N LEU A 189 8.42 2.25 -12.59
CA LEU A 189 7.23 1.68 -13.24
C LEU A 189 7.22 0.15 -13.15
N ASP A 190 8.35 -0.50 -13.42
CA ASP A 190 8.46 -1.97 -13.36
C ASP A 190 8.27 -2.50 -11.93
N ILE A 191 8.99 -1.92 -10.96
CA ILE A 191 8.91 -2.37 -9.56
C ILE A 191 7.51 -2.19 -8.99
N ASN A 192 6.91 -1.00 -9.15
CA ASN A 192 5.56 -0.78 -8.66
C ASN A 192 4.53 -1.55 -9.50
N GLY A 193 4.75 -1.70 -10.80
CA GLY A 193 3.91 -2.53 -11.66
C GLY A 193 3.80 -3.96 -11.12
N GLN A 194 4.91 -4.59 -10.72
CA GLN A 194 4.90 -5.94 -10.13
C GLN A 194 4.09 -6.03 -8.83
N ILE A 195 4.18 -5.01 -7.96
CA ILE A 195 3.36 -4.94 -6.74
C ILE A 195 1.86 -4.93 -7.10
N PHE A 196 1.47 -4.12 -8.08
CA PHE A 196 0.07 -3.97 -8.49
C PHE A 196 -0.43 -5.13 -9.37
N VAL A 197 0.45 -5.87 -10.06
CA VAL A 197 0.12 -7.18 -10.66
C VAL A 197 -0.36 -8.12 -9.56
N GLU A 198 0.43 -8.26 -8.49
CA GLU A 198 0.12 -9.24 -7.45
C GLU A 198 -1.10 -8.84 -6.62
N GLN A 199 -1.21 -7.55 -6.25
CA GLN A 199 -2.41 -7.04 -5.59
C GLN A 199 -3.67 -7.18 -6.47
N GLY A 200 -3.54 -6.99 -7.79
CA GLY A 200 -4.64 -7.23 -8.73
C GLY A 200 -5.11 -8.69 -8.74
N LYS A 201 -4.17 -9.65 -8.80
CA LYS A 201 -4.50 -11.08 -8.73
C LYS A 201 -5.16 -11.46 -7.40
N ALA A 202 -4.64 -10.94 -6.28
CA ALA A 202 -5.21 -11.18 -4.96
C ALA A 202 -6.65 -10.63 -4.85
N LEU A 203 -6.88 -9.37 -5.23
CA LEU A 203 -8.23 -8.80 -5.28
C LEU A 203 -9.16 -9.65 -6.16
N ASN A 204 -8.69 -10.08 -7.33
CA ASN A 204 -9.46 -10.92 -8.23
C ASN A 204 -9.83 -12.28 -7.64
N ALA A 205 -8.95 -12.85 -6.82
CA ALA A 205 -9.16 -14.16 -6.21
C ALA A 205 -10.14 -14.07 -5.03
N VAL A 206 -9.89 -13.15 -4.10
CA VAL A 206 -10.46 -13.22 -2.74
C VAL A 206 -11.36 -12.06 -2.35
N ALA A 207 -11.32 -10.92 -3.05
CA ALA A 207 -12.13 -9.76 -2.68
C ALA A 207 -13.59 -9.88 -3.16
N SER A 208 -14.44 -8.97 -2.70
CA SER A 208 -15.80 -8.85 -3.23
C SER A 208 -15.78 -8.63 -4.74
N ARG A 209 -16.68 -9.29 -5.48
CA ARG A 209 -16.80 -9.13 -6.94
C ARG A 209 -17.13 -7.70 -7.37
N ASN A 210 -17.63 -6.89 -6.44
CA ASN A 210 -17.91 -5.47 -6.67
C ASN A 210 -17.03 -4.53 -5.83
N VAL A 211 -15.86 -4.99 -5.38
CA VAL A 211 -14.88 -4.18 -4.66
C VAL A 211 -14.58 -2.88 -5.40
N LYS A 212 -14.51 -1.77 -4.67
CA LYS A 212 -14.07 -0.45 -5.19
C LYS A 212 -12.59 -0.27 -4.88
N VAL A 213 -11.79 -0.07 -5.91
CA VAL A 213 -10.33 0.00 -5.81
C VAL A 213 -9.87 1.43 -6.04
N MET A 214 -9.21 2.02 -5.06
CA MET A 214 -8.68 3.39 -5.13
C MET A 214 -7.15 3.35 -5.00
N VAL A 215 -6.46 3.66 -6.08
CA VAL A 215 -5.01 3.62 -6.18
C VAL A 215 -4.43 5.01 -5.92
N VAL A 216 -3.57 5.07 -4.91
CA VAL A 216 -2.80 6.27 -4.54
C VAL A 216 -1.30 6.05 -4.80
N GLY A 217 -0.82 4.81 -4.62
CA GLY A 217 0.58 4.46 -4.85
C GLY A 217 1.07 4.81 -6.26
N ASN A 218 2.12 5.62 -6.35
CA ASN A 218 2.61 6.15 -7.62
C ASN A 218 3.40 5.13 -8.45
N PRO A 219 3.34 5.18 -9.80
CA PRO A 219 2.50 6.06 -10.63
C PRO A 219 1.04 5.56 -10.71
N CYS A 220 0.10 6.30 -10.11
CA CYS A 220 -1.21 5.77 -9.76
C CYS A 220 -2.08 5.37 -10.97
N ASN A 221 -2.07 6.13 -12.08
CA ASN A 221 -2.82 5.77 -13.29
C ASN A 221 -2.34 4.45 -13.89
N THR A 222 -1.02 4.27 -14.06
CA THR A 222 -0.46 3.04 -14.62
C THR A 222 -0.64 1.87 -13.66
N ASN A 223 -0.44 2.09 -12.37
CA ASN A 223 -0.67 1.06 -11.34
C ASN A 223 -2.13 0.61 -11.31
N ALA A 224 -3.10 1.53 -11.42
CA ALA A 224 -4.52 1.20 -11.52
C ALA A 224 -4.83 0.38 -12.79
N LEU A 225 -4.26 0.77 -13.94
CA LEU A 225 -4.38 0.01 -15.18
C LEU A 225 -3.84 -1.42 -15.04
N ILE A 226 -2.65 -1.57 -14.46
CA ILE A 226 -2.02 -2.89 -14.23
C ILE A 226 -2.87 -3.73 -13.29
N CYS A 227 -3.30 -3.16 -12.15
CA CYS A 227 -4.13 -3.84 -11.17
C CYS A 227 -5.44 -4.35 -11.80
N MET A 228 -6.12 -3.47 -12.54
CA MET A 228 -7.34 -3.80 -13.29
C MET A 228 -7.11 -4.92 -14.32
N LYS A 229 -6.01 -4.88 -15.08
CA LYS A 229 -5.70 -5.91 -16.09
C LYS A 229 -5.41 -7.28 -15.51
N ASN A 230 -4.97 -7.35 -14.26
CA ASN A 230 -4.76 -8.58 -13.52
C ASN A 230 -5.98 -9.01 -12.69
N ALA A 231 -7.09 -8.28 -12.80
CA ALA A 231 -8.33 -8.53 -12.08
C ALA A 231 -9.57 -8.64 -12.99
N PRO A 232 -9.61 -9.60 -13.93
CA PRO A 232 -10.67 -9.69 -14.94
C PRO A 232 -12.08 -9.94 -14.37
N ASN A 233 -12.19 -10.47 -13.14
CA ASN A 233 -13.48 -10.75 -12.50
C ASN A 233 -14.04 -9.55 -11.73
N ILE A 234 -13.32 -8.42 -11.70
CA ILE A 234 -13.78 -7.17 -11.08
C ILE A 234 -14.10 -6.18 -12.20
N PRO A 235 -15.25 -5.50 -12.19
CA PRO A 235 -15.59 -4.51 -13.21
C PRO A 235 -14.51 -3.42 -13.33
N ALA A 236 -13.99 -3.22 -14.54
CA ALA A 236 -12.97 -2.20 -14.86
C ALA A 236 -13.32 -0.80 -14.33
N LYS A 237 -14.62 -0.44 -14.34
CA LYS A 237 -15.13 0.84 -13.83
C LYS A 237 -14.92 1.07 -12.32
N ASN A 238 -14.57 0.03 -11.56
CA ASN A 238 -14.36 0.12 -10.12
C ASN A 238 -12.93 0.52 -9.74
N PHE A 239 -12.01 0.63 -10.71
CA PHE A 239 -10.62 1.02 -10.48
C PHE A 239 -10.45 2.52 -10.70
N HIS A 240 -10.00 3.22 -9.67
CA HIS A 240 -9.80 4.66 -9.66
C HIS A 240 -8.34 4.98 -9.36
N ALA A 241 -7.74 5.87 -10.15
CA ALA A 241 -6.46 6.51 -9.80
C ALA A 241 -6.75 7.89 -9.19
N LEU A 242 -6.17 8.17 -8.02
CA LEU A 242 -6.57 9.33 -7.22
C LEU A 242 -5.90 10.63 -7.71
N THR A 243 -6.65 11.51 -8.36
CA THR A 243 -6.26 12.90 -8.71
C THR A 243 -6.98 13.96 -7.86
N ARG A 244 -7.72 13.53 -6.83
CA ARG A 244 -8.54 14.42 -5.99
C ARG A 244 -7.73 15.45 -5.21
N LEU A 245 -6.48 15.12 -4.86
CA LEU A 245 -5.59 16.07 -4.21
C LEU A 245 -5.25 17.24 -5.15
N ASP A 246 -4.97 16.95 -6.42
CA ASP A 246 -4.73 17.97 -7.45
C ASP A 246 -5.98 18.82 -7.70
N GLU A 247 -7.18 18.21 -7.71
CA GLU A 247 -8.46 18.93 -7.81
C GLU A 247 -8.64 19.91 -6.64
N ASN A 248 -8.43 19.45 -5.40
CA ASN A 248 -8.55 20.29 -4.21
C ASN A 248 -7.55 21.45 -4.23
N ARG A 249 -6.30 21.20 -4.66
CA ARG A 249 -5.28 22.24 -4.84
C ARG A 249 -5.68 23.25 -5.92
N ALA A 250 -6.17 22.78 -7.07
CA ALA A 250 -6.68 23.62 -8.14
C ALA A 250 -7.83 24.51 -7.67
N LYS A 251 -8.80 23.96 -6.92
CA LYS A 251 -9.87 24.74 -6.28
C LYS A 251 -9.33 25.84 -5.37
N CYS A 252 -8.35 25.52 -4.53
CA CYS A 252 -7.73 26.49 -3.64
C CYS A 252 -7.05 27.62 -4.43
N GLN A 253 -6.29 27.30 -5.47
CA GLN A 253 -5.60 28.30 -6.30
C GLN A 253 -6.57 29.22 -7.07
N LEU A 254 -7.65 28.66 -7.62
CA LEU A 254 -8.69 29.46 -8.26
C LEU A 254 -9.37 30.39 -7.26
N ALA A 255 -9.67 29.90 -6.06
CA ALA A 255 -10.27 30.69 -4.99
C ALA A 255 -9.38 31.86 -4.58
N LEU A 256 -8.08 31.59 -4.36
CA LEU A 256 -7.07 32.60 -4.03
C LEU A 256 -6.96 33.68 -5.11
N LYS A 257 -6.85 33.27 -6.39
CA LYS A 257 -6.73 34.24 -7.50
C LYS A 257 -8.00 35.09 -7.67
N ALA A 258 -9.18 34.54 -7.41
CA ALA A 258 -10.44 35.26 -7.50
C ALA A 258 -10.81 36.05 -6.23
N GLY A 259 -10.06 35.92 -5.14
CA GLY A 259 -10.36 36.60 -3.87
C GLY A 259 -11.64 36.07 -3.18
N VAL A 260 -11.97 34.79 -3.38
CA VAL A 260 -13.14 34.13 -2.79
C VAL A 260 -12.72 32.97 -1.90
N PHE A 261 -13.64 32.47 -1.09
CA PHE A 261 -13.41 31.23 -0.33
C PHE A 261 -13.61 30.00 -1.22
N TYR A 262 -12.89 28.90 -0.93
CA TYR A 262 -12.83 27.71 -1.80
C TYR A 262 -14.16 26.96 -1.94
N ASP A 263 -15.12 27.21 -1.04
CA ASP A 263 -16.48 26.67 -1.10
C ASP A 263 -17.32 27.31 -2.22
N LYS A 264 -16.84 28.43 -2.80
CA LYS A 264 -17.47 29.10 -3.95
C LYS A 264 -16.99 28.58 -5.29
N VAL A 265 -15.98 27.71 -5.30
CA VAL A 265 -15.40 27.12 -6.52
C VAL A 265 -16.00 25.73 -6.73
N SER A 266 -16.47 25.45 -7.95
CA SER A 266 -17.05 24.16 -8.35
C SER A 266 -16.63 23.76 -9.76
N ASN A 267 -17.01 22.55 -10.18
CA ASN A 267 -16.78 22.03 -11.54
C ASN A 267 -15.30 21.96 -11.98
N VAL A 268 -14.37 21.99 -11.02
CA VAL A 268 -12.95 21.78 -11.30
C VAL A 268 -12.71 20.32 -11.66
N THR A 269 -12.02 20.10 -12.78
CA THR A 269 -11.68 18.76 -13.27
C THR A 269 -10.18 18.68 -13.53
N ILE A 270 -9.58 17.53 -13.21
CA ILE A 270 -8.18 17.23 -13.54
C ILE A 270 -8.18 16.14 -14.62
N TRP A 271 -7.58 16.44 -15.77
CA TRP A 271 -7.43 15.48 -16.86
C TRP A 271 -6.02 14.91 -16.94
N GLY A 272 -5.91 13.71 -17.52
CA GLY A 272 -4.64 13.07 -17.85
C GLY A 272 -4.04 12.24 -16.72
N ASN A 273 -2.72 12.22 -16.67
CA ASN A 273 -1.94 11.40 -15.75
C ASN A 273 -1.54 12.21 -14.52
N HIS A 274 -1.62 11.63 -13.32
CA HIS A 274 -1.12 12.25 -12.08
C HIS A 274 0.40 12.44 -12.15
N SER A 275 0.80 13.59 -12.68
CA SER A 275 2.16 13.97 -13.04
C SER A 275 2.17 15.42 -13.54
N THR A 276 3.33 15.93 -13.95
CA THR A 276 3.49 17.25 -14.58
C THR A 276 2.81 17.39 -15.95
N THR A 277 2.17 16.33 -16.48
CA THR A 277 1.36 16.40 -17.70
C THR A 277 -0.14 16.45 -17.41
N GLN A 278 -0.55 16.57 -16.14
CA GLN A 278 -1.95 16.75 -15.80
C GLN A 278 -2.46 18.12 -16.29
N VAL A 279 -3.75 18.18 -16.62
CA VAL A 279 -4.41 19.41 -17.08
C VAL A 279 -5.49 19.81 -16.08
N PRO A 280 -5.21 20.80 -15.20
CA PRO A 280 -6.23 21.45 -14.40
C PRO A 280 -7.15 22.29 -15.30
N ASP A 281 -8.38 21.82 -15.50
CA ASP A 281 -9.33 22.41 -16.44
C ASP A 281 -10.04 23.61 -15.80
N PHE A 282 -9.51 24.80 -16.08
CA PHE A 282 -10.14 26.05 -15.67
C PHE A 282 -11.27 26.48 -16.61
N LEU A 283 -11.38 25.92 -17.82
CA LEU A 283 -12.39 26.36 -18.79
C LEU A 283 -13.80 25.95 -18.34
N ASN A 284 -13.93 24.74 -17.80
CA ASN A 284 -15.20 24.21 -17.28
C ASN A 284 -15.43 24.50 -15.79
N ALA A 285 -14.41 24.99 -15.09
CA ALA A 285 -14.51 25.37 -13.68
C ALA A 285 -15.43 26.59 -13.51
N LYS A 286 -16.05 26.70 -12.34
CA LYS A 286 -16.98 27.77 -12.00
C LYS A 286 -16.65 28.39 -10.64
N ILE A 287 -16.91 29.69 -10.53
CA ILE A 287 -16.85 30.47 -9.29
C ILE A 287 -18.20 31.17 -9.13
N HIS A 288 -18.88 30.94 -8.01
CA HIS A 288 -20.27 31.39 -7.80
C HIS A 288 -21.24 30.98 -8.93
N GLY A 289 -21.00 29.81 -9.54
CA GLY A 289 -21.79 29.32 -10.66
C GLY A 289 -21.47 29.93 -12.03
N ILE A 290 -20.60 30.95 -12.08
CA ILE A 290 -20.15 31.63 -13.30
C ILE A 290 -18.86 30.98 -13.79
N PRO A 291 -18.66 30.77 -15.11
CA PRO A 291 -17.41 30.24 -15.65
C PRO A 291 -16.18 31.03 -15.18
N VAL A 292 -15.12 30.32 -14.79
CA VAL A 292 -13.86 30.93 -14.31
C VAL A 292 -13.30 31.99 -15.26
N PRO A 293 -13.27 31.81 -16.59
CA PRO A 293 -12.74 32.83 -17.51
C PRO A 293 -13.47 34.18 -17.46
N GLU A 294 -14.71 34.23 -16.97
CA GLU A 294 -15.49 35.47 -16.82
C GLU A 294 -15.18 36.18 -15.48
N VAL A 295 -14.77 35.41 -14.46
CA VAL A 295 -14.44 35.91 -13.12
C VAL A 295 -12.96 36.30 -13.05
N ILE A 296 -12.06 35.41 -13.46
CA ILE A 296 -10.62 35.65 -13.53
C ILE A 296 -10.29 36.08 -14.96
N ARG A 297 -10.26 37.39 -15.20
CA ARG A 297 -9.99 37.98 -16.52
C ARG A 297 -8.54 37.86 -16.97
N ASP A 298 -7.64 37.50 -16.06
CA ASP A 298 -6.23 37.28 -16.33
C ASP A 298 -6.02 35.92 -17.02
N ARG A 299 -6.21 35.92 -18.34
CA ARG A 299 -6.11 34.71 -19.16
C ARG A 299 -4.70 34.13 -19.17
N LYS A 300 -3.68 34.99 -19.14
CA LYS A 300 -2.28 34.57 -19.12
C LYS A 300 -1.98 33.75 -17.86
N TRP A 301 -2.45 34.21 -16.70
CA TRP A 301 -2.32 33.45 -15.47
C TRP A 301 -3.00 32.08 -15.55
N LEU A 302 -4.21 32.00 -16.11
CA LEU A 302 -4.93 30.73 -16.25
C LEU A 302 -4.19 29.71 -17.15
N GLU A 303 -3.55 30.18 -18.21
CA GLU A 303 -2.88 29.30 -19.19
C GLU A 303 -1.44 28.96 -18.80
N GLU A 304 -0.67 29.92 -18.30
CA GLU A 304 0.77 29.78 -18.07
C GLU A 304 1.13 29.45 -16.61
N GLU A 305 0.44 30.06 -15.65
CA GLU A 305 0.83 30.01 -14.23
C GLU A 305 0.01 29.02 -13.41
N PHE A 306 -1.31 29.00 -13.61
CA PHE A 306 -2.25 28.20 -12.80
C PHE A 306 -1.87 26.71 -12.80
N THR A 307 -1.59 26.14 -13.98
CA THR A 307 -1.18 24.75 -14.11
C THR A 307 0.14 24.48 -13.39
N GLN A 308 1.12 25.38 -13.51
CA GLN A 308 2.42 25.24 -12.83
C GLN A 308 2.25 25.26 -11.31
N VAL A 309 1.48 26.22 -10.78
CA VAL A 309 1.25 26.34 -9.33
C VAL A 309 0.59 25.08 -8.77
N VAL A 310 -0.38 24.49 -9.48
CA VAL A 310 -1.00 23.22 -9.06
C VAL A 310 0.02 22.08 -9.07
N GLN A 311 0.86 22.00 -10.10
CA GLN A 311 1.86 20.94 -10.26
C GLN A 311 3.04 21.03 -9.28
N THR A 312 3.50 22.23 -8.94
CA THR A 312 4.66 22.43 -8.05
C THR A 312 4.32 22.11 -6.59
N VAL A 313 3.06 22.29 -6.18
CA VAL A 313 2.58 21.87 -4.86
C VAL A 313 2.40 20.34 -4.78
N SER A 314 2.54 19.61 -5.90
CA SER A 314 2.28 18.16 -5.99
C SER A 314 3.39 17.21 -5.55
N VAL A 315 4.41 17.70 -4.84
CA VAL A 315 5.41 16.83 -4.21
C VAL A 315 5.00 16.51 -2.77
N ILE A 316 4.23 15.43 -2.59
CA ILE A 316 4.17 14.66 -1.34
C ILE A 316 4.50 13.21 -1.70
#